data_AF-A0A7C4KLG6-F1
#
_entry.id   AF-A0A7C4KLG6-F1
#
_cell.length_a   1.000
_cell.length_b   1.000
_cell.length_c   1.000
_cell.angle_alpha   90.00
_cell.angle_beta   90.00
_cell.angle_gamma   90.00
#
_symmetry.space_group_name_H-M   'P 1'
#
loop_
_entity.id
_entity.type
_entity.pdbx_description
1 polymer ?
#
loop_
_entity_poly.entity_id
_entity_poly.type
_entity_poly.pdbx_seq_one_letter_code
_entity_poly.pdbx_strand_id
1 'polypeptide(L)'
;MMRSSVLNSLKLYLERQASSPGRYLLEQGVMGLAGWVPGLVGIALRGVLYRLILQMDGVAAIESRVRLRFAGNIRLGHGAYLDQGVYLHACPRGIE
;
A
#
# COMPACT_ATOMS: atom_id res chain seq x y z
N MET A 1 20.88 -25.88 -18.03
CA MET A 1 19.80 -25.75 -17.02
C MET A 1 19.43 -24.27 -16.91
N MET A 2 18.51 -23.77 -17.76
CA MET A 2 18.29 -22.32 -17.99
C MET A 2 16.82 -21.87 -17.74
N ARG A 3 16.08 -22.61 -16.91
CA ARG A 3 14.89 -22.08 -16.26
C ARG A 3 15.34 -21.49 -14.93
N SER A 4 15.43 -20.14 -14.80
CA SER A 4 15.28 -19.42 -13.51
C SER A 4 15.52 -17.89 -13.53
N SER A 5 16.01 -17.24 -14.60
CA SER A 5 16.33 -15.78 -14.51
C SER A 5 15.10 -14.89 -14.30
N VAL A 6 14.03 -15.10 -15.08
CA VAL A 6 12.81 -14.29 -15.00
C VAL A 6 12.02 -14.58 -13.72
N LEU A 7 11.90 -15.85 -13.33
CA LEU A 7 11.17 -16.25 -12.12
C LEU A 7 11.85 -15.72 -10.85
N ASN A 8 13.18 -15.72 -10.80
CA ASN A 8 13.93 -15.14 -9.68
C ASN A 8 13.76 -13.61 -9.64
N SER A 9 13.76 -12.95 -10.80
CA SER A 9 13.49 -11.51 -10.88
C SER A 9 12.08 -11.14 -10.41
N LEU A 10 11.08 -11.95 -10.78
CA LEU A 10 9.69 -11.78 -10.34
C LEU A 10 9.55 -12.02 -8.83
N LYS A 11 10.16 -13.09 -8.31
CA LYS A 11 10.19 -13.39 -6.88
C LYS A 11 10.82 -12.22 -6.10
N LEU A 12 11.98 -11.76 -6.55
CA LEU A 12 12.68 -10.62 -5.95
C LEU A 12 11.84 -9.33 -6.01
N TYR A 13 11.09 -9.12 -7.09
CA TYR A 13 10.17 -7.98 -7.19
C TYR A 13 9.08 -8.08 -6.12
N LEU A 14 8.40 -9.22 -6.00
CA LEU A 14 7.32 -9.42 -5.02
C LEU A 14 7.82 -9.30 -3.58
N GLU A 15 8.98 -9.87 -3.27
CA GLU A 15 9.64 -9.78 -1.96
C GLU A 15 9.99 -8.34 -1.56
N ARG A 16 10.08 -7.41 -2.53
CA ARG A 16 10.32 -5.98 -2.30
C ARG A 16 9.06 -5.13 -2.25
N GLN A 17 7.88 -5.74 -2.34
CA GLN A 17 6.61 -5.02 -2.42
C GLN A 17 5.70 -5.33 -1.22
N ALA A 18 5.71 -6.55 -0.71
CA ALA A 18 4.88 -6.95 0.42
C ALA A 18 5.51 -8.12 1.21
N SER A 19 4.99 -8.37 2.41
CA SER A 19 5.51 -9.41 3.32
C SER A 19 5.23 -10.85 2.84
N SER A 20 4.24 -11.04 1.97
CA SER A 20 3.94 -12.33 1.34
C SER A 20 3.21 -12.12 0.00
N PRO A 21 3.18 -13.13 -0.89
CA PRO A 21 2.43 -13.03 -2.15
C PRO A 21 0.92 -12.80 -1.95
N GLY A 22 0.31 -13.42 -0.94
CA GLY A 22 -1.09 -13.17 -0.60
C GLY A 22 -1.32 -11.74 -0.13
N ARG A 23 -0.40 -11.20 0.70
CA ARG A 23 -0.46 -9.81 1.12
C ARG A 23 -0.28 -8.85 -0.07
N TYR A 24 0.62 -9.17 -1.01
CA TYR A 24 0.78 -8.41 -2.24
C TYR A 24 -0.53 -8.31 -3.03
N LEU A 25 -1.23 -9.43 -3.23
CA LEU A 25 -2.51 -9.42 -3.96
C LEU A 25 -3.57 -8.58 -3.25
N LEU A 26 -3.65 -8.66 -1.91
CA LEU A 26 -4.56 -7.82 -1.13
C LEU A 26 -4.19 -6.32 -1.26
N GLU A 27 -2.93 -5.97 -1.06
CA GLU A 27 -2.43 -4.59 -1.15
C GLU A 27 -2.66 -3.98 -2.53
N GLN A 28 -2.26 -4.69 -3.59
CA GLN A 28 -2.48 -4.23 -4.96
C GLN A 28 -3.96 -4.24 -5.36
N GLY A 29 -4.75 -5.21 -4.88
CA GLY A 29 -6.18 -5.27 -5.13
C GLY A 29 -6.92 -4.07 -4.53
N VAL A 30 -6.69 -3.77 -3.25
CA VAL A 30 -7.29 -2.61 -2.57
C VAL A 30 -6.85 -1.30 -3.23
N MET A 31 -5.56 -1.13 -3.53
CA MET A 31 -5.07 0.07 -4.21
C MET A 31 -5.57 0.18 -5.65
N GLY A 32 -5.68 -0.93 -6.39
CA GLY A 32 -6.19 -0.95 -7.76
C GLY A 32 -7.67 -0.57 -7.85
N LEU A 33 -8.48 -1.00 -6.88
CA LEU A 33 -9.90 -0.70 -6.83
C LEU A 33 -10.19 0.75 -6.43
N ALA A 34 -9.46 1.30 -5.45
CA ALA A 34 -9.80 2.58 -4.82
C ALA A 34 -8.76 3.71 -4.96
N GLY A 35 -7.54 3.39 -5.37
CA GLY A 35 -6.40 4.34 -5.36
C GLY A 35 -6.52 5.48 -6.37
N TRP A 36 -7.29 5.33 -7.44
CA TRP A 36 -7.40 6.31 -8.52
C TRP A 36 -8.56 7.30 -8.35
N VAL A 37 -9.52 7.01 -7.48
CA VAL A 37 -10.75 7.82 -7.33
C VAL A 37 -10.40 9.22 -6.80
N PRO A 38 -10.74 10.31 -7.50
CA PRO A 38 -10.34 11.66 -7.08
C PRO A 38 -11.23 12.23 -5.98
N GLY A 39 -10.72 13.27 -5.30
CA GLY A 39 -11.48 14.15 -4.41
C GLY A 39 -12.02 13.50 -3.13
N LEU A 40 -12.98 14.19 -2.50
CA LEU A 40 -13.50 13.82 -1.18
C LEU A 40 -14.11 12.42 -1.12
N VAL A 41 -14.81 12.00 -2.19
CA VAL A 41 -15.36 10.64 -2.30
C VAL A 41 -14.23 9.61 -2.28
N GLY A 42 -13.15 9.87 -3.00
CA GLY A 42 -11.95 9.03 -2.98
C GLY A 42 -11.28 8.98 -1.61
N ILE A 43 -11.17 10.13 -0.92
CA ILE A 43 -10.61 10.22 0.43
C ILE A 43 -11.43 9.36 1.39
N ALA A 44 -12.75 9.48 1.39
CA ALA A 44 -13.63 8.68 2.24
C ALA A 44 -13.52 7.19 1.93
N LEU A 45 -13.54 6.82 0.65
CA LEU A 45 -13.39 5.44 0.20
C LEU A 45 -12.07 4.81 0.69
N ARG A 46 -10.96 5.52 0.52
CA ARG A 46 -9.63 5.06 0.98
C ARG A 46 -9.52 5.04 2.49
N GLY A 47 -10.09 6.01 3.20
CA GLY A 47 -10.12 6.04 4.66
C GLY A 47 -10.81 4.82 5.30
N VAL A 48 -11.73 4.18 4.56
CA VAL A 48 -12.34 2.91 4.96
C VAL A 48 -11.54 1.71 4.42
N LEU A 49 -11.34 1.62 3.10
CA LEU A 49 -10.76 0.43 2.48
C LEU A 49 -9.29 0.21 2.83
N TYR A 50 -8.50 1.27 2.99
CA TYR A 50 -7.07 1.11 3.25
C TYR A 50 -6.80 0.56 4.65
N ARG A 51 -7.79 0.56 5.56
CA ARG A 51 -7.69 -0.14 6.86
C ARG A 51 -7.48 -1.64 6.73
N LEU A 52 -7.83 -2.23 5.59
CA LEU A 52 -7.55 -3.64 5.30
C LEU A 52 -6.04 -3.92 5.13
N ILE A 53 -5.26 -2.89 4.81
CA ILE A 53 -3.86 -3.01 4.42
C ILE A 53 -2.90 -2.14 5.25
N LEU A 54 -3.39 -1.06 5.88
CA LEU A 54 -2.65 -0.11 6.73
C LEU A 54 -3.06 -0.24 8.20
N GLN A 55 -2.18 0.18 9.10
CA GLN A 55 -2.53 0.45 10.50
C GLN A 55 -2.90 1.93 10.61
N MET A 56 -4.07 2.25 11.18
CA MET A 56 -4.56 3.64 11.26
C MET A 56 -5.13 3.94 12.64
N ASP A 57 -4.51 4.88 13.35
CA ASP A 57 -4.96 5.37 14.65
C ASP A 57 -6.00 6.49 14.46
N GLY A 58 -7.18 6.10 13.96
CA GLY A 58 -8.27 7.02 13.63
C GLY A 58 -8.41 7.26 12.14
N VAL A 59 -8.73 8.49 11.75
CA VAL A 59 -8.95 8.86 10.34
C VAL A 59 -7.66 9.43 9.77
N ALA A 60 -7.26 8.96 8.58
CA ALA A 60 -6.24 9.61 7.77
C ALA A 60 -6.87 10.03 6.44
N ALA A 61 -6.48 11.20 5.95
CA ALA A 61 -6.83 11.66 4.63
C ALA A 61 -5.77 11.17 3.64
N ILE A 62 -6.18 10.36 2.68
CA ILE A 62 -5.30 9.75 1.69
C ILE A 62 -5.77 10.20 0.32
N GLU A 63 -4.95 10.96 -0.39
CA GLU A 63 -5.24 11.43 -1.73
C GLU A 63 -5.08 10.34 -2.80
N SER A 64 -5.51 10.67 -4.02
CA SER A 64 -5.40 9.73 -5.13
C SER A 64 -3.94 9.40 -5.48
N ARG A 65 -3.71 8.21 -6.05
CA ARG A 65 -2.42 7.74 -6.58
C ARG A 65 -1.29 7.61 -5.54
N VAL A 66 -1.61 7.60 -4.25
CA VAL A 66 -0.65 7.21 -3.21
C VAL A 66 -0.20 5.76 -3.45
N ARG A 67 1.11 5.54 -3.41
CA ARG A 67 1.70 4.21 -3.59
C ARG A 67 2.32 3.73 -2.30
N LEU A 68 1.84 2.58 -1.82
CA LEU A 68 2.27 1.96 -0.57
C LEU A 68 2.98 0.65 -0.88
N ARG A 69 4.12 0.42 -0.23
CA ARG A 69 4.80 -0.89 -0.21
C ARG A 69 4.96 -1.37 1.20
N PHE A 70 4.71 -2.65 1.40
CA PHE A 70 4.55 -3.27 2.71
C PHE A 70 3.55 -2.45 3.54
N ALA A 71 2.36 -2.23 2.99
CA ALA A 71 1.36 -1.37 3.62
C ALA A 71 1.06 -1.81 5.07
N GLY A 72 1.15 -3.12 5.33
CA GLY A 72 0.99 -3.67 6.68
C GLY A 72 1.99 -3.18 7.72
N ASN A 73 3.10 -2.57 7.30
CA ASN A 73 4.13 -2.01 8.18
C ASN A 73 4.02 -0.48 8.32
N ILE A 74 3.02 0.16 7.71
CA ILE A 74 2.79 1.60 7.81
C ILE A 74 1.71 1.82 8.88
N ARG A 75 2.04 2.64 9.87
CA ARG A 75 1.09 3.19 10.82
C ARG A 75 0.84 4.65 10.49
N LEU A 76 -0.42 5.04 10.40
CA LEU A 76 -0.81 6.43 10.23
C LEU A 76 -1.48 6.91 11.53
N GLY A 77 -0.90 7.94 12.14
CA GLY A 77 -1.49 8.61 13.29
C GLY A 77 -2.82 9.31 12.98
N HIS A 78 -3.51 9.73 14.04
CA HIS A 78 -4.77 10.47 13.92
C HIS A 78 -4.59 11.76 13.11
N GLY A 79 -5.39 11.96 12.07
CA GLY A 79 -5.33 13.15 11.23
C GLY A 79 -4.15 13.19 10.26
N ALA A 80 -3.42 12.08 10.08
CA ALA A 80 -2.37 11.98 9.08
C ALA A 80 -2.93 12.30 7.68
N TYR A 81 -2.14 13.02 6.88
CA TYR A 81 -2.49 13.42 5.52
C TYR A 81 -1.42 12.92 4.55
N LEU A 82 -1.81 12.06 3.62
CA LEU A 82 -0.96 11.62 2.51
C LEU A 82 -1.44 12.32 1.23
N ASP A 83 -0.58 13.18 0.68
CA ASP A 83 -0.91 13.96 -0.51
C ASP A 83 -0.86 13.14 -1.80
N GLN A 84 -1.38 13.70 -2.88
CA GLN A 84 -1.53 13.02 -4.17
C GLN A 84 -0.17 12.52 -4.68
N GLY A 85 -0.09 11.22 -5.01
CA GLY A 85 1.11 10.63 -5.57
C GLY A 85 2.24 10.34 -4.57
N VAL A 86 2.02 10.55 -3.27
CA VAL A 86 2.99 10.18 -2.23
C VAL A 86 3.38 8.71 -2.34
N TYR A 87 4.66 8.42 -2.14
CA TYR A 87 5.21 7.08 -2.13
C TYR A 87 5.78 6.72 -0.76
N LEU A 88 5.21 5.71 -0.11
CA LEU A 88 5.70 5.17 1.15
C LEU A 88 6.19 3.74 0.95
N HIS A 89 7.36 3.44 1.53
CA HIS A 89 7.98 2.13 1.48
C HIS A 89 8.44 1.71 2.87
N ALA A 90 7.59 0.95 3.57
CA ALA A 90 7.86 0.54 4.94
C ALA A 90 8.56 -0.84 5.00
N CYS A 91 9.89 -0.81 4.92
CA CYS A 91 10.75 -1.97 5.22
C CYS A 91 10.35 -2.62 6.58
N PRO A 92 10.82 -3.82 6.94
CA PRO A 92 10.31 -4.59 8.09
C PRO A 92 10.23 -3.89 9.46
N ARG A 93 10.95 -2.78 9.67
CA ARG A 93 10.87 -1.97 10.88
C ARG A 93 9.72 -0.94 10.89
N GLY A 94 9.00 -0.82 9.79
CA GLY A 94 7.86 0.08 9.64
C GLY A 94 8.20 1.55 9.46
N ILE A 95 7.14 2.34 9.32
CA ILE A 95 7.11 3.81 9.37
C ILE A 95 5.85 4.19 10.16
N GLU A 96 5.96 5.24 10.98
CA GLU A 96 4.86 5.81 11.78
C GLU A 96 4.69 7.30 11.49
#